data_AF-X1C4S3-F1
#
_entry.id   AF-X1C4S3-F1
#
_cell.length_a   1.000
_cell.length_b   1.000
_cell.length_c   1.000
_cell.angle_alpha   90.00
_cell.angle_beta   90.00
_cell.angle_gamma   90.00
#
_symmetry.space_group_name_H-M   'P 1'
#
loop_
_entity.id
_entity.type
_entity.pdbx_description
1 polymer ?
#
loop_
_entity_poly.entity_id
_entity_poly.type
_entity_poly.pdbx_seq_one_letter_code
_entity_poly.pdbx_strand_id
1 'polypeptide(L)'
;LRPGGRLVINAIRKEDTDKAEMACIDFKKHLWYEKTVKTVANVTSNDVREFLEAAAEARIKPEIEVYALPDANRALMELHGGSIRGSKVLEIGKKP
;
A
#
# COMPACT_ATOMS: atom_id res chain seq x y z
N LEU A 1 -7.35 -8.60 -17.32
CA LEU A 1 -6.95 -7.26 -17.83
C LEU A 1 -7.40 -7.13 -19.28
N ARG A 2 -7.84 -5.95 -19.72
CA ARG A 2 -8.04 -5.64 -21.15
C ARG A 2 -6.68 -5.65 -21.89
N PRO A 3 -6.63 -5.74 -23.24
CA PRO A 3 -5.41 -5.48 -24.01
C PRO A 3 -4.68 -4.21 -23.54
N GLY A 4 -3.36 -4.27 -23.42
CA GLY A 4 -2.50 -3.19 -22.89
C GLY A 4 -2.61 -2.93 -21.37
N GLY A 5 -3.47 -3.65 -20.65
CA GLY A 5 -3.68 -3.44 -19.22
C GLY A 5 -2.50 -3.88 -18.35
N ARG A 6 -2.40 -3.31 -17.15
CA ARG A 6 -1.30 -3.57 -16.21
C ARG A 6 -1.79 -3.98 -14.83
N LEU A 7 -1.20 -5.06 -14.30
CA LEU A 7 -1.26 -5.43 -12.88
C LEU A 7 0.02 -4.95 -12.19
N VAL A 8 -0.13 -4.13 -11.16
CA VAL A 8 0.99 -3.63 -10.34
C VAL A 8 0.83 -4.20 -8.93
N ILE A 9 1.82 -4.95 -8.46
CA ILE A 9 1.81 -5.58 -7.14
C ILE A 9 2.66 -4.73 -6.20
N ASN A 10 2.02 -4.14 -5.19
CA ASN A 10 2.66 -3.40 -4.09
C ASN A 10 2.48 -4.16 -2.77
N ALA A 11 3.04 -5.36 -2.69
CA ALA A 11 3.03 -6.21 -1.49
C ALA A 11 4.47 -6.41 -1.02
N ILE A 12 4.71 -6.24 0.29
CA ILE A 12 6.06 -6.11 0.86
C ILE A 12 6.86 -7.43 0.84
N ARG A 13 6.23 -8.58 0.52
CA ARG A 13 6.96 -9.83 0.23
C ARG A 13 6.07 -10.83 -0.51
N LYS A 14 6.68 -11.62 -1.39
CA LYS A 14 6.18 -12.96 -1.74
C LYS A 14 7.00 -13.99 -0.99
N GLU A 15 6.33 -14.93 -0.35
CA GLU A 15 6.98 -15.96 0.44
C GLU A 15 7.21 -17.22 -0.40
N ASP A 16 8.02 -18.16 0.11
CA ASP A 16 8.28 -19.42 -0.60
C ASP A 16 6.99 -20.21 -0.87
N THR A 17 5.97 -19.99 -0.03
CA THR A 17 4.61 -20.53 -0.18
C THR A 17 3.89 -20.01 -1.43
N ASP A 18 4.25 -18.83 -1.96
CA ASP A 18 3.64 -18.24 -3.16
C ASP A 18 4.22 -18.81 -4.47
N LYS A 19 5.27 -19.63 -4.41
CA LYS A 19 5.96 -20.13 -5.62
C LYS A 19 5.03 -20.90 -6.55
N ALA A 20 4.11 -21.69 -6.01
CA ALA A 20 3.13 -22.42 -6.80
C ALA A 20 2.24 -21.47 -7.62
N GLU A 21 1.78 -20.38 -7.00
CA GLU A 21 0.98 -19.35 -7.67
C GLU A 21 1.76 -18.61 -8.76
N MET A 22 3.06 -18.37 -8.52
CA MET A 22 3.94 -17.76 -9.52
C MET A 22 4.26 -18.69 -10.69
N ALA A 23 4.32 -20.00 -10.48
CA ALA A 23 4.49 -20.97 -11.54
C ALA A 23 3.26 -21.05 -12.47
N CYS A 24 2.08 -20.63 -12.00
CA CYS A 24 0.82 -20.65 -12.75
C CYS A 24 0.60 -19.45 -13.68
N ILE A 25 1.62 -18.64 -13.96
CA ILE A 25 1.50 -17.51 -14.88
C ILE A 25 1.35 -18.01 -16.33
N ASP A 26 0.11 -18.01 -16.81
CA ASP A 26 -0.22 -18.29 -18.21
C ASP A 26 0.05 -17.11 -19.17
N PHE A 27 0.76 -17.37 -20.28
CA PHE A 27 1.14 -16.35 -21.26
C PHE A 27 -0.06 -15.69 -21.97
N LYS A 28 -0.99 -16.47 -22.50
CA LYS A 28 -2.14 -15.95 -23.28
C LYS A 28 -3.08 -15.12 -22.40
N LYS A 29 -3.36 -15.62 -21.20
CA LYS A 29 -4.25 -15.00 -20.22
C LYS A 29 -3.61 -13.79 -19.54
N HIS A 30 -2.32 -13.82 -19.22
CA HIS A 30 -1.70 -12.79 -18.39
C HIS A 30 -0.78 -11.81 -19.15
N LEU A 31 -0.19 -12.19 -20.29
CA LEU A 31 0.87 -11.40 -20.96
C LEU A 31 0.54 -11.02 -22.41
N TRP A 32 -0.12 -11.88 -23.19
CA TRP A 32 -0.46 -11.60 -24.60
C TRP A 32 -1.34 -10.35 -24.75
N TYR A 33 -1.39 -9.71 -25.93
CA TYR A 33 -2.01 -8.39 -26.12
C TYR A 33 -1.39 -7.30 -25.24
N GLU A 34 -0.06 -7.32 -25.11
CA GLU A 34 0.75 -6.32 -24.38
C GLU A 34 0.31 -6.09 -22.92
N LYS A 35 -0.25 -7.11 -22.26
CA LYS A 35 -0.55 -7.05 -20.84
C LYS A 35 0.74 -7.12 -20.03
N THR A 36 0.80 -6.35 -18.94
CA THR A 36 1.99 -6.28 -18.08
C THR A 36 1.67 -6.71 -16.65
N VAL A 37 2.53 -7.56 -16.06
CA VAL A 37 2.57 -7.82 -14.61
C VAL A 37 3.89 -7.25 -14.08
N LYS A 38 3.83 -6.33 -13.11
CA LYS A 38 5.03 -5.72 -12.51
C LYS A 38 4.90 -5.60 -11.00
N THR A 39 6.04 -5.54 -10.33
CA THR A 39 6.15 -5.12 -8.93
C THR A 39 6.56 -3.65 -8.87
N VAL A 40 6.28 -3.02 -7.75
CA VAL A 40 6.94 -1.77 -7.34
C VAL A 40 7.73 -2.07 -6.08
N ALA A 41 8.97 -1.64 -6.06
CA ALA A 41 9.85 -1.72 -4.91
C ALA A 41 10.62 -0.41 -4.85
N ASN A 42 10.86 0.08 -3.63
CA ASN A 42 11.50 1.35 -3.33
C ASN A 42 10.65 2.58 -3.72
N VAL A 43 10.61 3.54 -2.81
CA VAL A 43 10.06 4.88 -3.03
C VAL A 43 11.18 5.85 -2.69
N THR A 44 11.43 6.83 -3.55
CA THR A 44 12.40 7.89 -3.28
C THR A 44 11.72 9.05 -2.55
N SER A 45 12.51 9.88 -1.87
CA SER A 45 11.99 11.12 -1.28
C SER A 45 11.38 12.06 -2.32
N ASN A 46 11.82 11.96 -3.58
CA ASN A 46 11.24 12.74 -4.67
C ASN A 46 9.86 12.21 -5.07
N ASP A 47 9.71 10.89 -5.23
CA ASP A 47 8.41 10.25 -5.52
C ASP A 47 7.36 10.61 -4.47
N VAL A 48 7.76 10.63 -3.18
CA VAL A 48 6.86 11.01 -2.08
C VAL A 48 6.41 12.47 -2.21
N ARG A 49 7.32 13.38 -2.56
CA ARG A 49 6.98 14.80 -2.72
C ARG A 49 5.97 15.01 -3.84
N GLU A 50 6.27 14.46 -5.02
CA GLU A 50 5.39 14.54 -6.19
C GLU A 50 4.02 13.92 -5.91
N PHE A 51 4.00 12.77 -5.21
CA PHE A 51 2.75 12.12 -4.82
C PHE A 51 1.92 12.98 -3.85
N LEU A 52 2.55 13.58 -2.83
CA LEU A 52 1.85 14.41 -1.85
C LEU A 52 1.25 15.67 -2.47
N GLU A 53 1.96 16.29 -3.42
CA GLU A 53 1.44 17.40 -4.22
C GLU A 53 0.20 17.00 -5.01
N ALA A 54 0.29 15.91 -5.80
CA ALA A 54 -0.85 15.40 -6.58
C ALA A 54 -2.02 14.98 -5.69
N ALA A 55 -1.77 14.36 -4.54
CA ALA A 55 -2.80 13.95 -3.58
C ALA A 55 -3.54 15.16 -2.98
N ALA A 56 -2.81 16.25 -2.70
CA ALA A 56 -3.40 17.49 -2.22
C ALA A 56 -4.28 18.16 -3.29
N GLU A 57 -3.82 18.21 -4.55
CA GLU A 57 -4.61 18.71 -5.69
C GLU A 57 -5.90 17.92 -5.88
N ALA A 58 -5.82 16.60 -5.79
CA ALA A 58 -6.96 15.68 -5.84
C ALA A 58 -7.84 15.73 -4.57
N ARG A 59 -7.46 16.51 -3.54
CA ARG A 59 -8.15 16.65 -2.25
C ARG A 59 -8.36 15.33 -1.51
N ILE A 60 -7.39 14.42 -1.62
CA ILE A 60 -7.43 13.14 -0.90
C ILE A 60 -7.31 13.43 0.61
N LYS A 61 -8.34 13.10 1.37
CA LYS A 61 -8.33 13.16 2.84
C LYS A 61 -8.31 11.74 3.40
N PRO A 62 -7.17 11.27 3.94
CA PRO A 62 -7.12 9.95 4.56
C PRO A 62 -8.04 9.93 5.80
N GLU A 63 -8.76 8.83 5.98
CA GLU A 63 -9.38 8.53 7.28
C GLU A 63 -8.27 8.20 8.27
N ILE A 64 -8.28 8.87 9.44
CA ILE A 64 -7.29 8.65 10.49
C ILE A 64 -7.97 8.51 11.85
N GLU A 65 -7.32 7.76 12.73
CA GLU A 65 -7.65 7.66 14.15
C GLU A 65 -6.41 8.05 14.96
N VAL A 66 -6.53 9.10 15.78
CA VAL A 66 -5.39 9.68 16.48
C VAL A 66 -5.30 9.13 17.91
N TYR A 67 -4.09 8.74 18.30
CA TYR A 67 -3.76 8.24 19.63
C TYR A 67 -2.69 9.13 20.25
N ALA A 68 -2.80 9.37 21.55
CA ALA A 68 -1.68 9.90 22.30
C ALA A 68 -0.53 8.88 22.32
N LEU A 69 0.71 9.35 22.40
CA LEU A 69 1.87 8.45 22.45
C LEU A 69 1.78 7.36 23.56
N PRO A 70 1.29 7.64 24.79
CA PRO A 70 1.11 6.59 25.81
C PRO A 70 0.12 5.48 25.42
N ASP A 71 -0.80 5.75 24.49
CA ASP A 71 -1.80 4.79 24.02
C ASP A 71 -1.30 3.92 22.85
N ALA A 72 -0.02 4.00 22.49
CA ALA A 72 0.53 3.26 21.34
C ALA A 72 0.26 1.75 21.39
N ASN A 73 0.36 1.13 22.57
CA ASN A 73 0.07 -0.30 22.73
C ASN A 73 -1.40 -0.63 22.42
N ARG A 74 -2.33 0.27 22.78
CA ARG A 74 -3.76 0.11 22.41
C ARG A 74 -3.91 0.13 20.89
N ALA A 75 -3.32 1.11 20.22
CA ALA A 75 -3.37 1.21 18.76
C ALA A 75 -2.80 -0.05 18.08
N LEU A 76 -1.69 -0.60 18.59
CA LEU A 76 -1.08 -1.84 18.07
C LEU A 76 -1.97 -3.07 18.28
N MET A 77 -2.60 -3.22 19.45
CA MET A 77 -3.53 -4.33 19.70
C MET A 77 -4.75 -4.27 18.78
N GLU A 78 -5.29 -3.09 18.52
CA GLU A 78 -6.41 -2.90 17.59
C GLU A 78 -6.02 -3.19 16.14
N LEU A 79 -4.81 -2.80 15.72
CA LEU A 79 -4.26 -3.17 14.41
C LEU A 79 -4.12 -4.69 14.29
N HIS A 80 -3.57 -5.35 15.31
CA HIS A 80 -3.41 -6.80 15.32
C HIS A 80 -4.75 -7.54 15.28
N GLY A 81 -5.76 -7.02 15.97
CA GLY A 81 -7.13 -7.56 15.97
C GLY A 81 -7.91 -7.32 14.67
N GLY A 82 -7.33 -6.65 13.67
CA GLY A 82 -7.97 -6.41 12.37
C GLY A 82 -9.04 -5.31 12.37
N SER A 83 -9.23 -4.60 13.48
CA SER A 83 -10.15 -3.46 13.55
C SER A 83 -9.48 -2.21 13.03
N ILE A 84 -9.50 -2.04 11.70
CA ILE A 84 -8.81 -0.96 11.00
C ILE A 84 -9.81 -0.11 10.24
N ARG A 85 -9.89 1.18 10.61
CA ARG A 85 -10.52 2.22 9.82
C ARG A 85 -9.45 3.25 9.46
N GLY A 86 -9.04 3.27 8.19
CA GLY A 86 -7.96 4.14 7.73
C GLY A 86 -6.64 3.87 8.47
N SER A 87 -5.91 4.93 8.80
CA SER A 87 -4.61 4.85 9.48
C SER A 87 -4.71 5.23 10.95
N LYS A 88 -4.08 4.45 11.83
CA LYS A 88 -3.87 4.86 13.23
C LYS A 88 -2.61 5.73 13.33
N VAL A 89 -2.73 6.92 13.89
CA VAL A 89 -1.68 7.94 13.93
C VAL A 89 -1.34 8.28 15.38
N LEU A 90 -0.05 8.25 15.72
CA LEU A 90 0.44 8.73 17.01
C LEU A 90 0.70 10.23 16.93
N GLU A 91 0.04 11.00 17.80
CA GLU A 91 0.38 12.41 17.99
C GLU A 91 1.63 12.51 18.87
N ILE A 92 2.73 13.01 18.29
CA ILE A 92 4.02 13.18 18.96
C ILE A 92 4.25 14.68 19.18
N GLY A 93 4.35 15.08 20.45
CA GLY A 93 4.52 16.49 20.87
C GLY A 93 3.21 17.14 21.35
N LYS A 94 3.33 18.24 22.10
CA LYS A 94 2.17 19.11 22.39
C LYS A 94 1.96 20.03 21.18
N LYS A 95 0.71 20.25 20.78
CA LYS A 95 0.39 21.40 19.91
C LYS A 95 0.95 22.67 20.56
N PRO A 96 1.62 23.56 19.79
CA PRO A 96 1.90 24.90 20.27
C PRO A 96 0.61 25.63 20.66
#